data_AF-M2TFP5-F1
#
_entry.id   AF-M2TFP5-F1
#
_cell.length_a   1.000
_cell.length_b   1.000
_cell.length_c   1.000
_cell.angle_alpha   90.00
_cell.angle_beta   90.00
_cell.angle_gamma   90.00
#
_symmetry.space_group_name_H-M   'P 1'
#
loop_
_entity.id
_entity.type
_entity.pdbx_description
1 polymer ?
#
loop_
_entity_poly.entity_id
_entity_poly.type
_entity_poly.pdbx_seq_one_letter_code
_entity_poly.pdbx_strand_id
1 'polypeptide(L)'
;FRTFALLPGYELDPICCTFSTHSLHENPAYETISYAWGDARDTEGIFVDKAKLEIPRSLATCLRHLRNASDAMILWADAICIDQKNNQEKAQQVKMMGDIFRRCTSVYIWLG
;
A
#
# COMPACT_ATOMS: atom_id res chain seq x y z
N PHE A 1 -7.21 -8.90 6.52
CA PHE A 1 -6.20 -8.29 5.62
C PHE A 1 -5.92 -6.88 6.08
N ARG A 2 -4.80 -6.28 5.68
CA ARG A 2 -4.44 -4.91 6.06
C ARG A 2 -4.73 -3.95 4.92
N THR A 3 -5.15 -2.74 5.23
CA THR A 3 -5.12 -1.56 4.34
C THR A 3 -4.29 -0.48 5.03
N PHE A 4 -3.93 0.57 4.31
CA PHE A 4 -3.30 1.74 4.89
C PHE A 4 -4.00 3.01 4.42
N ALA A 5 -4.13 4.00 5.30
CA ALA A 5 -4.52 5.34 4.90
C ALA A 5 -3.26 6.11 4.50
N LEU A 6 -3.14 6.49 3.23
CA LEU A 6 -2.13 7.44 2.75
C LEU A 6 -2.54 8.83 3.23
N LEU A 7 -1.72 9.45 4.08
CA LEU A 7 -2.03 10.76 4.65
C LEU A 7 -1.79 11.89 3.64
N PRO A 8 -2.53 13.01 3.77
CA PRO A 8 -2.35 14.15 2.90
C PRO A 8 -0.94 14.74 2.96
N GLY A 9 -0.49 15.35 1.87
CA GLY A 9 0.79 16.06 1.82
C GLY A 9 1.15 16.51 0.41
N TYR A 10 2.14 17.38 0.29
CA TYR A 10 2.66 17.89 -0.97
C TYR A 10 3.83 17.06 -1.48
N GLU A 11 4.17 17.17 -2.77
CA GLU A 11 5.15 16.32 -3.46
C GLU A 11 6.46 16.06 -2.70
N LEU A 12 7.03 17.10 -2.07
CA LEU A 12 8.29 17.03 -1.33
C LEU A 12 8.15 16.52 0.12
N ASP A 13 6.93 16.46 0.65
CA ASP A 13 6.70 16.00 2.01
C ASP A 13 6.95 14.49 2.12
N PRO A 14 7.50 14.01 3.27
CA PRO A 14 7.60 12.59 3.55
C PRO A 14 6.25 11.88 3.37
N ILE A 15 6.27 10.68 2.81
CA ILE A 15 5.07 9.85 2.72
C ILE A 15 4.78 9.28 4.10
N CYS A 16 3.60 9.60 4.64
CA CYS A 16 3.12 9.12 5.92
C CYS A 16 1.84 8.33 5.71
N CYS A 17 1.73 7.18 6.37
CA CYS A 17 0.57 6.30 6.31
C CYS A 17 0.16 5.83 7.71
N THR A 18 -1.07 5.37 7.86
CA THR A 18 -1.52 4.63 9.06
C THR A 18 -2.13 3.29 8.68
N PHE A 19 -1.86 2.23 9.45
CA PHE A 19 -2.45 0.92 9.15
C PHE A 19 -3.87 0.78 9.69
N SER A 20 -4.64 -0.07 9.01
CA SER A 20 -5.88 -0.62 9.54
C SER A 20 -5.96 -2.10 9.19
N THR A 21 -6.43 -2.90 10.15
CA THR A 21 -6.64 -4.34 9.95
C THR A 21 -8.13 -4.61 9.86
N HIS A 22 -8.52 -5.34 8.83
CA HIS A 22 -9.91 -5.63 8.53
C HIS A 22 -10.17 -7.14 8.39
N SER A 23 -11.35 -7.56 8.79
CA SER A 23 -11.89 -8.86 8.42
C SER A 23 -12.40 -8.82 6.98
N LEU A 24 -12.31 -9.93 6.25
CA LEU A 24 -12.93 -10.05 4.91
C LEU A 24 -14.46 -9.92 4.96
N HIS A 25 -15.07 -10.12 6.13
CA HIS A 25 -16.51 -10.03 6.34
C HIS A 25 -17.03 -8.59 6.53
N GLU A 26 -16.14 -7.64 6.84
CA GLU A 26 -16.50 -6.24 7.11
C GLU A 26 -16.73 -5.41 5.84
N ASN A 27 -16.32 -5.93 4.69
CA ASN A 27 -16.42 -5.28 3.38
C ASN A 27 -16.01 -3.79 3.39
N PRO A 28 -14.79 -3.45 3.85
CA PRO A 28 -14.34 -2.07 3.89
C PRO A 28 -14.21 -1.50 2.47
N ALA A 29 -14.40 -0.19 2.32
CA ALA A 29 -14.09 0.51 1.08
C ALA A 29 -12.60 0.86 1.04
N TYR A 30 -11.91 0.40 0.00
CA TYR A 30 -10.49 0.65 -0.24
C TYR A 30 -10.17 0.47 -1.71
N GLU A 31 -9.05 1.03 -2.14
CA GLU A 31 -8.55 0.91 -3.50
C GLU A 31 -7.24 0.12 -3.48
N THR A 32 -6.89 -0.50 -4.60
CA THR A 32 -5.65 -1.30 -4.71
C THR A 32 -4.68 -0.65 -5.67
N ILE A 33 -3.39 -0.89 -5.47
CA ILE A 33 -2.33 -0.43 -6.36
C ILE A 33 -1.68 -1.63 -7.02
N SER A 34 -1.67 -1.63 -8.35
CA SER A 34 -0.89 -2.53 -9.19
C SER A 34 0.30 -1.77 -9.75
N TYR A 35 1.51 -2.20 -9.42
CA TYR A 35 2.75 -1.53 -9.81
C TYR A 35 3.85 -2.54 -10.10
N ALA A 36 4.84 -2.16 -10.90
CA ALA A 36 6.02 -2.99 -11.13
C ALA A 36 6.95 -2.93 -9.92
N TRP A 37 7.25 -4.09 -9.31
CA TRP A 37 8.14 -4.16 -8.15
C TRP A 37 9.59 -3.74 -8.44
N GLY A 38 10.06 -3.91 -9.69
CA GLY A 38 11.39 -3.48 -10.11
C GLY A 38 12.54 -4.21 -9.38
N ASP A 39 13.66 -3.51 -9.19
CA ASP A 39 14.79 -4.00 -8.41
C ASP A 39 14.46 -3.95 -6.90
N ALA A 40 14.55 -5.08 -6.22
CA ALA A 40 14.30 -5.18 -4.78
C ALA A 40 15.27 -4.35 -3.92
N ARG A 41 16.39 -3.87 -4.48
CA ARG A 41 17.35 -2.97 -3.82
C ARG A 41 17.01 -1.50 -4.02
N ASP A 42 16.19 -1.17 -5.01
CA ASP A 42 15.77 0.21 -5.27
C ASP A 42 14.54 0.54 -4.41
N THR A 43 14.82 0.90 -3.16
CA THR A 43 13.79 1.22 -2.17
C THR A 43 13.76 2.70 -1.82
N GLU A 44 12.63 3.09 -1.26
CA GLU A 44 12.47 4.36 -0.58
C GLU A 44 11.77 4.17 0.76
N GLY A 45 12.22 4.94 1.76
CA GLY A 45 11.68 4.88 3.10
C GLY A 45 10.46 5.77 3.28
N ILE A 46 9.36 5.18 3.75
CA ILE A 46 8.14 5.89 4.16
C ILE A 46 7.91 5.73 5.66
N PHE A 47 6.97 6.49 6.22
CA PHE A 47 6.55 6.33 7.60
C PHE A 47 5.17 5.68 7.67
N VAL A 48 5.05 4.56 8.38
CA VAL A 48 3.75 3.93 8.67
C VAL A 48 3.60 3.79 10.19
N ASP A 49 2.56 4.40 10.76
CA ASP A 49 2.34 4.46 12.21
C ASP A 49 3.59 4.93 12.99
N LYS A 50 4.33 5.89 12.43
CA LYS A 50 5.60 6.45 12.94
C LYS A 50 6.83 5.52 12.84
N ALA A 51 6.68 4.30 12.34
CA ALA A 51 7.80 3.42 12.03
C ALA A 51 8.26 3.61 10.58
N LYS A 52 9.56 3.49 10.33
CA LYS A 52 10.10 3.55 8.97
C LYS A 52 9.89 2.20 8.27
N LEU A 53 9.35 2.23 7.06
CA LEU A 53 9.19 1.07 6.19
C LEU A 53 9.86 1.35 4.84
N GLU A 54 10.68 0.41 4.37
CA GLU A 54 11.27 0.47 3.03
C GLU A 54 10.33 -0.20 2.04
N ILE A 55 9.96 0.52 0.98
CA ILE A 55 9.10 0.04 -0.10
C ILE A 55 9.80 0.20 -1.45
N PRO A 56 9.40 -0.55 -2.50
CA PRO A 56 9.92 -0.33 -3.84
C PRO A 56 9.76 1.13 -4.28
N ARG A 57 10.79 1.73 -4.89
CA ARG A 57 10.74 3.13 -5.33
C ARG A 57 9.58 3.40 -6.30
N SER A 58 9.24 2.44 -7.15
CA SER A 58 8.07 2.52 -8.04
C SER A 58 6.76 2.75 -7.27
N LEU A 59 6.56 2.06 -6.14
CA LEU A 59 5.41 2.28 -5.27
C LEU A 59 5.49 3.64 -4.59
N ALA A 60 6.66 4.07 -4.09
CA ALA A 60 6.82 5.38 -3.47
C ALA A 60 6.47 6.52 -4.44
N THR A 61 6.94 6.43 -5.68
CA THR A 61 6.58 7.36 -6.76
C THR A 61 5.08 7.33 -7.05
N CYS A 62 4.48 6.14 -7.16
CA CYS A 62 3.03 6.01 -7.33
C CYS A 62 2.24 6.69 -6.21
N LEU A 63 2.62 6.46 -4.95
CA LEU A 63 1.97 7.06 -3.79
C LEU A 63 2.07 8.58 -3.81
N ARG A 64 3.20 9.18 -4.24
CA ARG A 64 3.28 10.64 -4.39
C ARG A 64 2.31 11.19 -5.41
N HIS A 65 2.11 10.48 -6.53
CA HIS A 65 1.19 10.90 -7.58
C HIS A 65 -0.28 10.72 -7.17
N LEU A 66 -0.60 9.70 -6.37
CA LEU A 66 -1.94 9.49 -5.84
C LEU A 66 -2.25 10.41 -4.67
N ARG A 67 -1.25 10.80 -3.87
CA ARG A 67 -1.42 11.57 -2.64
C ARG A 67 -2.16 12.88 -2.92
N ASN A 68 -3.28 13.07 -2.23
CA ASN A 68 -4.00 14.33 -2.23
C ASN A 68 -3.40 15.31 -1.20
N ALA A 69 -3.55 16.61 -1.46
CA ALA A 69 -3.08 17.65 -0.55
C ALA A 69 -3.95 17.80 0.71
N SER A 70 -5.21 17.33 0.67
CA SER A 70 -6.20 17.59 1.73
C SER A 70 -6.85 16.35 2.32
N ASP A 71 -7.02 15.29 1.53
CA ASP A 71 -7.77 14.09 1.94
C ASP A 71 -6.88 12.84 1.97
N ALA A 72 -7.11 12.01 2.99
CA ALA A 72 -6.46 10.71 3.09
C ALA A 72 -7.14 9.69 2.16
N MET A 73 -6.36 8.75 1.63
CA MET A 73 -6.87 7.68 0.76
C MET A 73 -6.66 6.31 1.40
N ILE A 74 -7.68 5.45 1.40
CA ILE A 74 -7.57 4.08 1.93
C ILE A 74 -7.12 3.16 0.81
N LEU A 75 -5.89 2.69 0.90
CA LEU A 75 -5.20 1.95 -0.15
C LEU A 75 -4.75 0.57 0.33
N TRP A 76 -4.48 -0.28 -0.65
CA TRP A 76 -3.84 -1.57 -0.48
C TRP A 76 -2.71 -1.72 -1.49
N ALA A 77 -1.52 -2.08 -1.01
CA ALA A 77 -0.36 -2.42 -1.82
C ALA A 77 0.40 -3.53 -1.11
N ASP A 78 0.82 -4.56 -1.83
CA ASP A 78 1.46 -5.75 -1.27
C ASP A 78 2.75 -5.44 -0.48
N ALA A 79 3.62 -4.54 -0.94
CA ALA A 79 4.83 -4.17 -0.20
C ALA A 79 4.55 -3.47 1.15
N ILE A 80 3.36 -2.90 1.35
CA ILE A 80 2.97 -2.22 2.60
C ILE A 80 2.08 -3.13 3.46
N CYS A 81 1.07 -3.76 2.86
CA CYS A 81 0.03 -4.51 3.57
C CYS A 81 0.41 -5.97 3.87
N ILE A 82 1.51 -6.48 3.34
CA ILE A 82 2.02 -7.83 3.60
C ILE A 82 3.37 -7.73 4.29
N ASP A 83 3.57 -8.51 5.35
CA ASP A 83 4.88 -8.61 5.99
C ASP A 83 5.81 -9.42 5.07
N GLN A 84 6.66 -8.68 4.36
CA GLN A 84 7.58 -9.26 3.40
C GLN A 84 8.67 -10.13 4.05
N LYS A 85 8.89 -10.01 5.36
CA LYS A 85 9.89 -10.78 6.11
C LYS A 85 9.30 -12.07 6.69
N ASN A 86 7.98 -12.16 6.81
CA ASN A 86 7.30 -13.34 7.31
C ASN A 86 6.76 -14.20 6.15
N ASN A 87 7.54 -15.22 5.75
CA ASN A 87 7.17 -16.09 4.64
C ASN A 87 5.83 -16.83 4.84
N GLN A 88 5.47 -17.16 6.08
CA GLN A 88 4.22 -17.85 6.37
C GLN A 88 3.02 -16.90 6.17
N GLU A 89 3.12 -15.68 6.70
CA GLU A 89 2.08 -14.67 6.51
C GLU A 89 1.98 -14.25 5.03
N LYS A 90 3.13 -14.01 4.39
CA LYS A 90 3.20 -13.68 2.97
C LYS A 90 2.50 -14.73 2.11
N ALA A 91 2.78 -16.02 2.32
CA ALA A 91 2.12 -17.09 1.59
C ALA A 91 0.60 -17.10 1.81
N GLN A 92 0.11 -16.76 3.00
CA GLN A 92 -1.32 -16.64 3.29
C GLN A 92 -1.93 -15.42 2.59
N GLN A 93 -1.31 -14.24 2.67
CA GLN A 93 -1.81 -13.02 2.03
C GLN A 93 -1.82 -13.14 0.49
N VAL A 94 -0.80 -13.77 -0.09
CA VAL A 94 -0.73 -14.02 -1.55
C VAL A 94 -1.90 -14.89 -2.01
N LYS A 95 -2.31 -15.90 -1.22
CA LYS A 95 -3.51 -16.70 -1.52
C LYS A 95 -4.79 -15.87 -1.49
N MET A 96 -4.85 -14.85 -0.63
CA MET A 96 -6.00 -13.94 -0.51
C MET A 96 -5.99 -12.80 -1.53
N MET A 97 -4.88 -12.58 -2.24
CA MET A 97 -4.69 -11.43 -3.11
C MET A 97 -5.80 -11.32 -4.16
N GLY A 98 -6.22 -12.43 -4.78
CA GLY A 98 -7.32 -12.43 -5.74
C GLY A 98 -8.64 -11.89 -5.15
N ASP A 99 -8.97 -12.26 -3.91
CA ASP A 99 -10.16 -11.76 -3.23
C ASP A 99 -10.04 -10.28 -2.84
N ILE A 100 -8.83 -9.83 -2.48
CA ILE A 100 -8.55 -8.42 -2.15
C ILE A 100 -8.75 -7.55 -3.40
N PHE A 101 -8.15 -7.91 -4.53
CA PHE A 101 -8.35 -7.18 -5.80
C PHE A 101 -9.79 -7.26 -6.30
N ARG A 102 -10.49 -8.38 -6.08
CA ARG A 102 -11.90 -8.51 -6.50
C ARG A 102 -12.84 -7.62 -5.67
N ARG A 103 -12.49 -7.31 -4.42
CA ARG A 103 -13.35 -6.60 -3.47
C ARG A 103 -13.03 -5.12 -3.32
N CYS A 104 -11.94 -4.63 -3.90
CA CYS A 104 -11.61 -3.22 -3.87
C CYS A 104 -12.61 -2.39 -4.70
N THR A 105 -12.75 -1.12 -4.37
CA THR A 105 -13.57 -0.16 -5.11
C THR A 105 -13.00 0.12 -6.50
N SER A 106 -11.68 0.22 -6.60
CA SER A 106 -10.95 0.50 -7.83
C SER A 106 -9.51 -0.02 -7.75
N VAL A 107 -8.87 -0.15 -8.92
CA VAL A 107 -7.46 -0.53 -9.05
C VAL A 107 -6.72 0.60 -9.75
N TYR A 108 -5.70 1.16 -9.09
CA TYR A 108 -4.73 2.04 -9.72
C TYR A 108 -3.63 1.24 -10.37
N ILE A 109 -3.36 1.49 -11.65
CA ILE A 109 -2.26 0.84 -12.39
C ILE A 109 -1.15 1.87 -12.57
N TRP A 110 0.03 1.57 -12.03
CA TRP A 110 1.22 2.41 -12.13
C TRP A 110 2.25 1.81 -13.07
N LEU A 111 2.58 2.55 -14.13
CA LEU A 111 3.47 2.09 -15.20
C LEU A 111 4.87 2.71 -15.17
N GLY A 112 5.13 3.66 -14.26
CA GLY A 112 6.39 4.40 -14.17
C GLY A 112 6.30 5.78 -14.79
#